data_AF-A0A4E0RMQ9-F1
#
_entry.id   AF-A0A4E0RMQ9-F1
#
_cell.length_a   1.000
_cell.length_b   1.000
_cell.length_c   1.000
_cell.angle_alpha   90.00
_cell.angle_beta   90.00
_cell.angle_gamma   90.00
#
_symmetry.space_group_name_H-M   'P 1'
#
loop_
_entity.id
_entity.type
_entity.pdbx_description
1 polymer ?
#
loop_
_entity_poly.entity_id
_entity_poly.type
_entity_poly.pdbx_seq_one_letter_code
_entity_poly.pdbx_strand_id
1 'polypeptide(L)'
;AREMTDAISQLINVHSSICDTNLLLNKAFGLPILVVTITCLLHLIITPYFLMMEANSDKESLFIAVQFAWCAFHVFRMLIVVQPCYATTTESKKTAVLVSQLLTYQWEPYVRKQLELFSLQLLHRPLDFTACGLFSLDRALITS
;
A
#
# COMPACT_ATOMS: atom_id res chain seq x y z
N ALA A 1 32.82 3.23 12.47
CA ALA A 1 32.68 2.08 11.54
C ALA A 1 31.71 1.01 12.04
N ARG A 2 31.95 0.41 13.22
CA ARG A 2 31.15 -0.70 13.76
C ARG A 2 29.67 -0.35 13.96
N GLU A 3 29.38 0.76 14.64
CA GLU A 3 28.00 1.23 14.87
C GLU A 3 27.20 1.42 13.57
N MET A 4 27.82 2.02 12.55
CA MET A 4 27.16 2.25 11.25
C MET A 4 26.88 0.94 10.51
N THR A 5 27.76 -0.05 10.65
CA THR A 5 27.54 -1.38 10.07
C THR A 5 26.39 -2.10 10.77
N ASP A 6 26.35 -2.01 12.10
CA ASP A 6 25.29 -2.61 12.91
C ASP A 6 23.94 -1.97 12.54
N ALA A 7 23.90 -0.65 12.32
CA ALA A 7 22.71 0.06 11.86
C ALA A 7 22.24 -0.42 10.46
N ILE A 8 23.15 -0.54 9.48
CA ILE A 8 22.79 -1.05 8.14
C ILE A 8 22.29 -2.51 8.22
N SER A 9 22.92 -3.33 9.05
CA SER A 9 22.51 -4.72 9.26
C SER A 9 21.11 -4.81 9.87
N GLN A 10 20.76 -3.92 10.80
CA GLN A 10 19.41 -3.82 11.32
C GLN A 10 18.40 -3.42 10.24
N LEU A 11 18.72 -2.45 9.39
CA LEU A 11 17.86 -2.03 8.27
C LEU A 11 17.61 -3.17 7.27
N ILE A 12 18.65 -3.94 6.92
CA ILE A 12 18.56 -5.14 6.08
C ILE A 12 17.57 -6.16 6.67
N ASN A 13 17.69 -6.44 7.98
CA ASN A 13 16.84 -7.40 8.67
C ASN A 13 15.37 -6.93 8.75
N VAL A 14 15.17 -5.66 9.08
CA VAL A 14 13.83 -5.04 9.12
C VAL A 14 13.20 -5.09 7.73
N HIS A 15 13.91 -4.67 6.68
CA HIS A 15 13.40 -4.73 5.32
C HIS A 15 13.06 -6.17 4.89
N SER A 16 13.89 -7.15 5.24
CA SER A 16 13.58 -8.57 4.98
C SER A 16 12.29 -9.00 5.66
N SER A 17 12.13 -8.68 6.94
CA SER A 17 10.94 -9.02 7.72
C SER A 17 9.67 -8.36 7.15
N ILE A 18 9.77 -7.10 6.72
CA ILE A 18 8.65 -6.40 6.05
C ILE A 18 8.31 -7.10 4.73
N CYS A 19 9.30 -7.49 3.92
CA CYS A 19 9.06 -8.21 2.67
C CYS A 19 8.38 -9.57 2.89
N ASP A 20 8.82 -10.33 3.89
CA ASP A 20 8.23 -11.63 4.21
C ASP A 20 6.79 -11.45 4.75
N THR A 21 6.57 -10.42 5.58
CA THR A 21 5.22 -10.06 6.07
C THR A 21 4.31 -9.63 4.93
N ASN A 22 4.80 -8.81 4.00
CA ASN A 22 4.04 -8.38 2.82
C ASN A 22 3.62 -9.60 1.97
N LEU A 23 4.52 -10.57 1.75
CA LEU A 23 4.19 -11.80 1.04
C LEU A 23 3.04 -12.57 1.72
N LEU A 24 3.08 -12.68 3.06
CA LEU A 24 2.01 -13.32 3.83
C LEU A 24 0.70 -12.54 3.75
N LEU A 25 0.75 -11.21 3.82
CA LEU A 25 -0.43 -10.34 3.67
C LEU A 25 -1.06 -10.49 2.29
N ASN A 26 -0.27 -10.41 1.22
CA ASN A 26 -0.77 -10.59 -0.14
C ASN A 26 -1.42 -11.97 -0.33
N LYS A 27 -0.83 -13.03 0.26
CA LYS A 27 -1.39 -14.39 0.19
C LYS A 27 -2.67 -14.55 1.01
N ALA A 28 -2.73 -13.99 2.22
CA ALA A 28 -3.86 -14.14 3.13
C ALA A 28 -5.04 -13.22 2.77
N PHE A 29 -4.73 -11.98 2.39
CA PHE A 29 -5.72 -10.92 2.17
C PHE A 29 -5.91 -10.54 0.70
N GLY A 30 -5.18 -11.16 -0.24
CA GLY A 30 -5.36 -10.87 -1.66
C GLY A 30 -6.80 -11.03 -2.13
N LEU A 31 -7.42 -12.18 -1.84
CA LEU A 31 -8.82 -12.45 -2.25
C LEU A 31 -9.84 -11.63 -1.44
N PRO A 32 -9.73 -11.53 -0.09
CA PRO A 32 -10.58 -10.63 0.69
C PRO A 32 -10.55 -9.18 0.20
N ILE A 33 -9.36 -8.63 -0.07
CA ILE A 33 -9.20 -7.25 -0.56
C ILE A 33 -9.82 -7.12 -1.95
N LEU A 34 -9.61 -8.10 -2.84
CA LEU A 34 -10.23 -8.12 -4.17
C LEU A 34 -11.76 -8.06 -4.09
N VAL A 35 -12.38 -8.92 -3.28
CA VAL A 35 -13.84 -8.96 -3.08
C VAL A 35 -14.33 -7.65 -2.47
N VAL A 36 -13.63 -7.11 -1.48
CA VAL A 36 -13.97 -5.83 -0.84
C VAL A 36 -13.91 -4.67 -1.85
N THR A 37 -12.89 -4.62 -2.70
CA THR A 37 -12.76 -3.60 -3.74
C THR A 37 -13.89 -3.71 -4.76
N ILE A 38 -14.17 -4.90 -5.28
CA ILE A 38 -15.26 -5.11 -6.27
C ILE A 38 -16.61 -4.72 -5.66
N THR A 39 -16.91 -5.17 -4.44
CA THR A 39 -18.17 -4.83 -3.77
C THR A 39 -18.29 -3.34 -3.49
N CYS A 40 -17.19 -2.67 -3.13
CA CYS A 40 -17.16 -1.21 -2.95
C CYS A 40 -17.44 -0.47 -4.26
N LEU A 41 -16.81 -0.87 -5.36
CA LEU A 41 -17.04 -0.27 -6.69
C LEU A 41 -18.49 -0.46 -7.14
N LEU A 42 -19.05 -1.65 -6.96
CA LEU A 42 -20.45 -1.92 -7.27
C LEU A 42 -21.40 -1.04 -6.46
N HIS A 43 -21.17 -0.89 -5.15
CA HIS A 43 -21.99 0.01 -4.32
C HIS A 43 -21.84 1.48 -4.75
N LEU A 44 -20.63 1.92 -5.09
CA LEU A 44 -20.38 3.29 -5.54
C LEU A 44 -21.06 3.60 -6.89
N ILE A 45 -21.36 2.60 -7.71
CA ILE A 45 -22.12 2.76 -8.97
C ILE A 45 -23.63 2.62 -8.75
N ILE A 46 -24.05 1.60 -8.00
CA ILE A 46 -25.47 1.25 -7.83
C ILE A 46 -26.17 2.25 -6.91
N THR A 47 -25.55 2.65 -5.80
CA THR A 47 -26.18 3.55 -4.82
C THR A 47 -26.56 4.92 -5.41
N PRO A 48 -25.69 5.61 -6.18
CA PRO A 48 -26.08 6.85 -6.86
C PRO A 48 -27.18 6.67 -7.90
N TYR A 49 -27.19 5.54 -8.63
CA TYR A 49 -28.25 5.24 -9.59
C TYR A 49 -29.62 5.12 -8.92
N PHE A 50 -29.70 4.37 -7.81
CA PHE A 50 -30.92 4.28 -7.00
C PHE A 50 -31.30 5.63 -6.38
N LEU A 51 -30.33 6.39 -5.86
CA LEU A 51 -30.58 7.75 -5.36
C LEU A 51 -31.16 8.66 -6.43
N MET A 52 -30.67 8.61 -7.68
CA MET A 52 -31.21 9.41 -8.79
C MET A 52 -32.62 8.98 -9.18
N MET A 53 -32.89 7.67 -9.28
CA MET A 53 -34.23 7.15 -9.57
C MET A 53 -35.23 7.56 -8.48
N GLU A 54 -34.81 7.53 -7.22
CA GLU A 54 -35.68 7.83 -6.09
C GLU A 54 -35.74 9.31 -5.71
N ALA A 55 -34.80 10.15 -6.15
CA ALA A 55 -34.86 11.61 -5.99
C ALA A 55 -36.06 12.23 -6.75
N ASN A 56 -36.59 11.52 -7.76
CA ASN A 56 -37.84 11.87 -8.43
C ASN A 56 -39.09 11.40 -7.67
N SER A 57 -38.94 10.77 -6.50
CA SER A 57 -40.01 10.40 -5.58
C SER A 57 -39.88 11.23 -4.29
N ASP A 58 -41.00 11.59 -3.65
CA ASP A 58 -41.02 12.36 -2.39
C ASP A 58 -40.48 11.52 -1.20
N LYS A 59 -39.17 11.29 -1.16
CA LYS A 59 -38.51 10.55 -0.08
C LYS A 59 -37.90 11.45 0.97
N GLU A 60 -37.89 10.96 2.21
CA GLU A 60 -37.32 11.68 3.35
C GLU A 60 -35.80 11.88 3.24
N SER A 61 -35.35 13.09 3.56
CA SER A 61 -33.93 13.50 3.61
C SER A 61 -33.04 12.53 4.42
N LEU A 62 -33.60 11.88 5.44
CA LEU A 62 -32.90 10.88 6.26
C LEU A 62 -32.41 9.67 5.45
N PHE A 63 -33.19 9.19 4.48
CA PHE A 63 -32.79 8.04 3.65
C PHE A 63 -31.57 8.38 2.81
N ILE A 64 -31.58 9.56 2.18
CA ILE A 64 -30.45 10.07 1.39
C ILE A 64 -29.20 10.21 2.26
N ALA A 65 -29.34 10.80 3.46
CA ALA A 65 -28.22 10.98 4.38
C ALA A 65 -27.58 9.65 4.81
N VAL A 66 -28.38 8.62 5.08
CA VAL A 66 -27.87 7.28 5.44
C VAL A 66 -27.10 6.65 4.28
N GLN A 67 -27.59 6.76 3.04
CA GLN A 67 -26.88 6.24 1.87
C GLN A 67 -25.53 6.91 1.66
N PHE A 68 -25.47 8.24 1.77
CA PHE A 68 -24.21 8.99 1.71
C PHE A 68 -23.23 8.57 2.82
N ALA A 69 -23.71 8.41 4.05
CA ALA A 69 -22.90 7.95 5.16
C ALA A 69 -22.32 6.54 4.91
N TRP A 70 -23.12 5.67 4.28
CA TRP A 70 -22.68 4.32 3.94
C TRP A 70 -21.62 4.30 2.84
N CYS A 71 -21.80 5.11 1.79
CA CYS A 71 -20.76 5.32 0.78
C CYS A 71 -19.46 5.87 1.40
N ALA A 72 -19.56 6.88 2.27
CA ALA A 72 -18.40 7.45 2.95
C ALA A 72 -17.67 6.42 3.82
N PHE A 73 -18.41 5.58 4.56
CA PHE A 73 -17.85 4.50 5.36
C PHE A 73 -17.10 3.46 4.51
N HIS A 74 -17.67 3.06 3.36
CA HIS A 74 -17.01 2.13 2.44
C HIS A 74 -15.71 2.69 1.86
N VAL A 75 -15.71 3.95 1.43
CA VAL A 75 -14.51 4.65 0.94
C VAL A 75 -13.46 4.76 2.04
N PHE A 76 -13.86 5.17 3.23
CA PHE A 76 -12.95 5.29 4.37
C PHE A 76 -12.28 3.96 4.73
N ARG A 77 -13.05 2.86 4.72
CA ARG A 77 -12.51 1.51 4.97
C ARG A 77 -11.46 1.11 3.94
N MET A 78 -11.67 1.45 2.67
CA MET A 78 -10.70 1.21 1.60
C MET A 78 -9.42 2.04 1.81
N LEU A 79 -9.55 3.31 2.20
CA LEU A 79 -8.41 4.19 2.47
C LEU A 79 -7.53 3.69 3.63
N ILE A 80 -8.13 3.15 4.70
CA ILE A 80 -7.36 2.56 5.82
C ILE A 80 -6.42 1.45 5.36
N VAL A 81 -6.81 0.67 4.34
CA VAL A 81 -6.00 -0.44 3.82
C VAL A 81 -4.99 0.06 2.80
N VAL A 82 -5.42 0.88 1.84
CA VAL A 82 -4.59 1.30 0.71
C VAL A 82 -3.48 2.28 1.13
N GLN A 83 -3.77 3.22 2.03
CA GLN A 83 -2.82 4.26 2.42
C GLN A 83 -1.52 3.73 3.07
N PRO A 84 -1.54 2.83 4.06
CA PRO A 84 -0.31 2.29 4.64
C PRO A 84 0.48 1.44 3.64
N CYS A 85 -0.19 0.67 2.77
CA CYS A 85 0.47 -0.07 1.70
C CYS A 85 1.21 0.87 0.75
N TYR A 86 0.53 1.91 0.28
CA TYR A 86 1.10 2.93 -0.60
C TYR A 86 2.27 3.68 0.06
N ALA A 87 2.11 4.12 1.32
CA ALA A 87 3.15 4.80 2.07
C ALA A 87 4.39 3.91 2.22
N THR A 88 4.20 2.65 2.62
CA THR A 88 5.30 1.69 2.83
C THR A 88 6.06 1.41 1.54
N THR A 89 5.37 1.16 0.42
CA THR A 89 6.02 0.97 -0.89
C THR A 89 6.76 2.23 -1.34
N THR A 90 6.18 3.42 -1.12
CA THR A 90 6.81 4.69 -1.49
C THR A 90 8.08 4.94 -0.67
N GLU A 91 8.04 4.71 0.64
CA GLU A 91 9.21 4.85 1.52
C GLU A 91 10.30 3.81 1.19
N SER A 92 9.92 2.58 0.82
CA SER A 92 10.88 1.57 0.34
C SER A 92 11.62 2.04 -0.92
N LYS A 93 10.92 2.66 -1.87
CA LYS A 93 11.53 3.21 -3.08
C LYS A 93 12.46 4.38 -2.76
N LYS A 94 12.05 5.30 -1.87
CA LYS A 94 12.92 6.39 -1.39
C LYS A 94 14.18 5.84 -0.71
N THR A 95 14.04 4.79 0.10
CA THR A 95 15.17 4.12 0.77
C THR A 95 16.17 3.58 -0.25
N ALA A 96 15.70 2.95 -1.34
CA ALA A 96 16.58 2.48 -2.43
C ALA A 96 17.39 3.62 -3.07
N VAL A 97 16.76 4.77 -3.30
CA VAL A 97 17.44 5.97 -3.82
C VAL A 97 18.50 6.48 -2.82
N LEU A 98 18.15 6.58 -1.54
CA LEU A 98 19.09 7.02 -0.50
C LEU A 98 20.28 6.07 -0.36
N VAL A 99 20.07 4.76 -0.39
CA VAL A 99 21.15 3.75 -0.34
C VAL A 99 22.05 3.87 -1.57
N SER A 100 21.48 4.05 -2.77
CA SER A 100 22.26 4.31 -3.98
C SER A 100 23.10 5.59 -3.89
N GLN A 101 22.55 6.66 -3.32
CA GLN A 101 23.31 7.90 -3.07
C GLN A 101 24.42 7.67 -2.05
N LEU A 102 24.16 6.94 -0.96
CA LEU A 102 25.17 6.60 0.03
C LEU A 102 26.33 5.82 -0.59
N LEU A 103 26.08 4.92 -1.55
CA LEU A 103 27.13 4.17 -2.24
C LEU A 103 28.11 5.03 -3.07
N THR A 104 27.77 6.30 -3.34
CA THR A 104 28.67 7.23 -4.07
C THR A 104 29.78 7.81 -3.20
N TYR A 105 29.64 7.77 -1.88
CA TYR A 105 30.64 8.29 -0.94
C TYR A 105 31.78 7.27 -0.70
N GLN A 106 32.92 7.78 -0.24
CA GLN A 106 34.04 6.95 0.19
C GLN A 106 33.79 6.40 1.59
N TRP A 107 33.46 5.12 1.66
CA TRP A 107 33.30 4.38 2.91
C TRP A 107 34.41 3.36 3.10
N GLU A 108 34.61 2.95 4.36
CA GLU A 108 35.41 1.77 4.64
C GLU A 108 34.86 0.55 3.88
N PRO A 109 35.74 -0.36 3.39
CA PRO A 109 35.32 -1.49 2.54
C PRO A 109 34.20 -2.34 3.14
N TYR A 110 34.20 -2.51 4.46
CA TYR A 110 33.19 -3.29 5.16
C TYR A 110 31.81 -2.64 5.17
N VAL A 111 31.73 -1.33 5.43
CA VAL A 111 30.48 -0.57 5.38
C VAL A 111 29.94 -0.53 3.95
N ARG A 112 30.83 -0.28 2.97
CA ARG A 112 30.44 -0.28 1.55
C ARG A 112 29.81 -1.61 1.15
N LYS A 113 30.41 -2.73 1.54
CA LYS A 113 29.88 -4.07 1.25
C LYS A 113 28.47 -4.27 1.82
N GLN A 114 28.19 -3.76 3.03
CA GLN A 114 26.86 -3.84 3.63
C GLN A 114 25.83 -2.98 2.89
N LEU A 115 26.21 -1.78 2.46
CA LEU A 115 25.34 -0.94 1.62
C LEU A 115 25.06 -1.60 0.26
N GLU A 116 26.05 -2.26 -0.35
CA GLU A 116 25.88 -3.00 -1.61
C GLU A 116 24.90 -4.17 -1.43
N LEU A 117 25.01 -4.93 -0.33
CA LEU A 117 24.05 -5.99 0.02
C LEU A 117 22.64 -5.42 0.20
N PHE A 118 22.50 -4.31 0.93
CA PHE A 118 21.19 -3.70 1.14
C PHE A 118 20.59 -3.17 -0.16
N SER A 119 21.41 -2.54 -1.02
CA SER A 119 20.98 -2.06 -2.34
C SER A 119 20.48 -3.21 -3.22
N LEU A 120 21.19 -4.35 -3.22
CA LEU A 120 20.77 -5.55 -3.96
C LEU A 120 19.46 -6.10 -3.40
N GLN A 121 19.30 -6.14 -2.07
CA GLN A 121 18.07 -6.59 -1.44
C GLN A 121 16.87 -5.72 -1.83
N LEU A 122 17.03 -4.39 -1.78
CA LEU A 122 15.99 -3.43 -2.19
C LEU A 122 15.62 -3.56 -3.67
N LEU A 123 16.59 -3.90 -4.52
CA LEU A 123 16.38 -4.12 -5.95
C LEU A 123 15.65 -5.44 -6.25
N HIS A 124 16.05 -6.53 -5.59
CA HIS A 124 15.56 -7.88 -5.88
C HIS A 124 14.30 -8.28 -5.09
N ARG A 125 14.00 -7.60 -3.98
CA ARG A 125 12.79 -7.82 -3.18
C ARG A 125 11.98 -6.53 -3.08
N PRO A 126 11.40 -6.04 -4.19
CA PRO A 126 10.58 -4.84 -4.16
C PRO A 126 9.35 -5.07 -3.26
N LEU A 127 9.09 -4.10 -2.37
CA LEU A 127 7.87 -4.09 -1.58
C LEU A 127 6.68 -3.69 -2.46
N ASP A 128 5.91 -4.69 -2.89
CA ASP A 128 4.70 -4.51 -3.68
C ASP A 128 3.50 -5.17 -2.99
N PHE A 129 2.51 -4.35 -2.63
CA PHE A 129 1.26 -4.81 -2.03
C PHE A 129 0.26 -5.04 -3.15
N THR A 130 -0.23 -6.26 -3.30
CA THR A 130 -1.11 -6.63 -4.42
C THR A 130 -2.33 -7.41 -3.94
N ALA A 131 -3.46 -7.18 -4.60
CA ALA A 131 -4.66 -8.00 -4.40
C ALA A 131 -4.63 -9.17 -5.38
N CYS A 132 -4.29 -10.38 -4.92
CA CYS A 132 -4.18 -11.59 -5.75
C CYS A 132 -3.23 -11.46 -6.95
N GLY A 133 -2.30 -10.50 -6.95
CA GLY A 133 -1.47 -10.18 -8.11
C GLY A 133 -2.24 -9.58 -9.30
N LEU A 134 -3.52 -9.24 -9.12
CA LEU A 134 -4.39 -8.71 -10.17
C LEU A 134 -4.20 -7.19 -10.35
N PHE A 135 -4.02 -6.47 -9.23
CA PHE A 135 -3.68 -5.05 -9.21
C PHE A 135 -2.87 -4.71 -7.96
N SER A 136 -1.99 -3.72 -8.08
CA SER A 136 -1.27 -3.14 -6.95
C SER A 136 -2.21 -2.26 -6.12
N LEU A 137 -2.06 -2.31 -4.81
CA LEU A 137 -2.76 -1.46 -3.84
C LEU A 137 -2.08 -0.09 -3.79
N ASP A 138 -2.12 0.64 -4.90
CA ASP A 138 -1.57 1.97 -5.04
C ASP A 138 -2.67 3.04 -5.23
N ARG A 139 -2.26 4.31 -5.36
CA ARG A 139 -3.19 5.42 -5.64
C ARG A 139 -3.95 5.26 -6.96
N ALA A 140 -3.48 4.44 -7.91
CA ALA A 140 -4.20 4.23 -9.16
C ALA A 140 -5.55 3.58 -8.89
N LEU A 141 -5.66 2.70 -7.87
CA LEU A 141 -6.92 2.09 -7.46
C LEU A 141 -8.00 3.10 -7.02
N ILE A 142 -7.60 4.29 -6.56
CA ILE A 142 -8.51 5.36 -6.13
C ILE A 142 -8.81 6.34 -7.27
N THR A 143 -7.95 6.39 -8.29
CA THR A 143 -8.01 7.37 -9.39
C THR A 143 -8.50 6.76 -10.71
N SER A 144 -8.89 5.47 -10.73
CA SER A 144 -9.38 4.74 -11.91
C SER A 144 -10.88 4.47 -11.86
#